data_AF-A0A1Q5DND4-F1
#
_entry.id   AF-A0A1Q5DND4-F1
#
_cell.length_a   1.000
_cell.length_b   1.000
_cell.length_c   1.000
_cell.angle_alpha   90.00
_cell.angle_beta   90.00
_cell.angle_gamma   90.00
#
_symmetry.space_group_name_H-M   'P 1'
#
loop_
_entity.id
_entity.type
_entity.pdbx_description
1 polymer ?
#
loop_
_entity_poly.entity_id
_entity_poly.type
_entity_poly.pdbx_seq_one_letter_code
_entity_poly.pdbx_strand_id
1 'polypeptide(L)'
;MTSPDAKADLLFYLQSARDALLWKLEGLSEYDSRRPLTPTGTNLLGLVKHVASVELGYLGDTFGRPSGEHLPWVEEGAEDNADMWATADESREQIVGLYHRAWAHSDATIGALALDTAGRVPWWPSHRDQVTLHHAVVRVIADTHRHAGHADILRELIDGAVGMNENNDSMPPGDTASWEKHRNRVEQAAREADGGR
;
A
#
# COMPACT_ATOMS: atom_id res chain seq x y z
N MET A 1 5.32 -12.60 32.07
CA MET A 1 5.09 -11.64 30.97
C MET A 1 6.06 -12.02 29.87
N THR A 2 5.62 -12.81 28.89
CA THR A 2 6.42 -13.06 27.68
C THR A 2 6.74 -11.72 27.05
N SER A 3 8.02 -11.45 26.79
CA SER A 3 8.41 -10.28 26.03
C SER A 3 7.67 -10.35 24.69
N PRO A 4 6.92 -9.32 24.27
CA PRO A 4 6.25 -9.35 22.97
C PRO A 4 7.30 -9.60 21.88
N ASP A 5 7.02 -10.54 20.99
CA ASP A 5 7.89 -10.82 19.86
C ASP A 5 7.73 -9.68 18.84
N ALA A 6 8.63 -8.69 18.92
CA ALA A 6 8.57 -7.51 18.07
C ALA A 6 8.58 -7.86 16.57
N LYS A 7 9.19 -8.97 16.16
CA LYS A 7 9.11 -9.41 14.75
C LYS A 7 7.72 -9.90 14.40
N ALA A 8 7.09 -10.66 15.29
CA ALA A 8 5.71 -11.12 15.09
C ALA A 8 4.75 -9.93 14.95
N ASP A 9 4.88 -8.90 15.77
CA ASP A 9 4.06 -7.68 15.67
C ASP A 9 4.28 -6.96 14.33
N LEU A 10 5.53 -6.78 13.91
CA LEU A 10 5.85 -6.14 12.62
C LEU A 10 5.27 -6.92 11.43
N LEU A 11 5.46 -8.25 11.42
CA LEU A 11 4.91 -9.11 10.37
C LEU A 11 3.38 -9.07 10.36
N PHE A 12 2.73 -9.05 11.52
CA PHE A 12 1.29 -8.94 11.63
C PHE A 12 0.75 -7.64 11.00
N TYR A 13 1.31 -6.48 11.37
CA TYR A 13 0.85 -5.21 10.84
C TYR A 13 1.17 -5.02 9.35
N LEU A 14 2.29 -5.59 8.88
CA LEU A 14 2.63 -5.61 7.47
C LEU A 14 1.66 -6.48 6.68
N GLN A 15 1.37 -7.70 7.15
CA GLN A 15 0.42 -8.60 6.51
C GLN A 15 -0.98 -8.01 6.43
N SER A 16 -1.47 -7.38 7.50
CA SER A 16 -2.78 -6.72 7.48
C SER A 16 -2.87 -5.61 6.43
N ALA A 17 -1.78 -4.88 6.16
CA ALA A 17 -1.76 -3.82 5.15
C ALA A 17 -1.75 -4.40 3.73
N ARG A 18 -0.97 -5.46 3.52
CA ARG A 18 -0.87 -6.22 2.28
C ARG A 18 -2.22 -6.81 1.86
N ASP A 19 -2.89 -7.46 2.80
CA ASP A 19 -4.21 -8.07 2.58
C ASP A 19 -5.26 -7.00 2.25
N ALA A 20 -5.27 -5.90 3.01
CA ALA A 20 -6.18 -4.78 2.76
C ALA A 20 -6.01 -4.25 1.33
N LEU A 21 -4.77 -4.07 0.86
CA LEU A 21 -4.49 -3.53 -0.46
C LEU A 21 -4.92 -4.47 -1.60
N LEU A 22 -4.65 -5.79 -1.49
CA LEU A 22 -5.07 -6.74 -2.51
C LEU A 22 -6.58 -6.92 -2.58
N TRP A 23 -7.25 -6.93 -1.43
CA TRP A 23 -8.70 -7.03 -1.38
C TRP A 23 -9.38 -5.89 -2.18
N LYS A 24 -8.77 -4.69 -2.22
CA LYS A 24 -9.31 -3.58 -3.04
C LYS A 24 -9.33 -3.85 -4.54
N LEU A 25 -8.65 -4.88 -5.04
CA LEU A 25 -8.74 -5.30 -6.45
C LEU A 25 -9.83 -6.35 -6.72
N GLU A 26 -10.35 -7.00 -5.68
CA GLU A 26 -11.26 -8.14 -5.85
C GLU A 26 -12.60 -7.73 -6.45
N GLY A 27 -13.08 -8.51 -7.42
CA GLY A 27 -14.36 -8.28 -8.10
C GLY A 27 -14.37 -7.12 -9.10
N LEU A 28 -13.30 -6.32 -9.20
CA LEU A 28 -13.23 -5.19 -10.13
C LEU A 28 -12.95 -5.63 -11.56
N SER A 29 -13.49 -4.89 -12.53
CA SER A 29 -13.12 -5.01 -13.94
C SER A 29 -11.67 -4.59 -14.19
N GLU A 30 -11.04 -5.06 -15.27
CA GLU A 30 -9.68 -4.61 -15.65
C GLU A 30 -9.59 -3.08 -15.77
N TYR A 31 -10.64 -2.46 -16.32
CA TYR A 31 -10.74 -1.02 -16.44
C TYR A 31 -10.77 -0.32 -15.08
N ASP A 32 -11.63 -0.76 -14.15
CA ASP A 32 -11.76 -0.12 -12.83
C ASP A 32 -10.51 -0.28 -11.96
N SER A 33 -9.75 -1.36 -12.14
CA SER A 33 -8.48 -1.52 -11.43
C SER A 33 -7.40 -0.53 -11.88
N ARG A 34 -7.49 0.01 -13.10
CA ARG A 34 -6.41 0.79 -13.74
C ARG A 34 -6.75 2.25 -13.99
N ARG A 35 -8.05 2.58 -14.08
CA ARG A 35 -8.46 3.94 -14.43
C ARG A 35 -8.03 4.93 -13.35
N PRO A 36 -7.59 6.13 -13.74
CA PRO A 36 -7.28 7.18 -12.78
C PRO A 36 -8.55 7.63 -12.05
N LEU A 37 -8.45 7.81 -10.74
CA LEU A 37 -9.54 8.30 -9.87
C LEU A 37 -9.21 9.63 -9.20
N THR A 38 -8.00 10.15 -9.42
CA THR A 38 -7.55 11.45 -8.94
C THR A 38 -6.96 12.26 -10.11
N PRO A 39 -6.88 13.60 -10.00
CA PRO A 39 -6.24 14.44 -11.02
C PRO A 39 -4.76 14.10 -11.27
N THR A 40 -4.09 13.47 -10.32
CA THR A 40 -2.68 13.04 -10.43
C THR A 40 -2.52 11.61 -10.95
N GLY A 41 -3.60 10.94 -11.33
CA GLY A 41 -3.54 9.61 -11.96
C GLY A 41 -3.53 8.43 -11.00
N THR A 42 -3.77 8.64 -9.69
CA THR A 42 -3.79 7.53 -8.72
C THR A 42 -4.87 6.52 -9.11
N ASN A 43 -4.49 5.25 -9.14
CA ASN A 43 -5.33 4.12 -9.52
C ASN A 43 -4.96 2.89 -8.65
N LEU A 44 -5.87 1.91 -8.53
CA LEU A 44 -5.71 0.81 -7.59
C LEU A 44 -4.56 -0.15 -7.95
N LEU A 45 -4.43 -0.54 -9.22
CA LEU A 45 -3.40 -1.49 -9.65
C LEU A 45 -2.00 -0.88 -9.57
N GLY A 46 -1.89 0.42 -9.86
CA GLY A 46 -0.67 1.20 -9.67
C GLY A 46 -0.22 1.25 -8.21
N LEU A 47 -1.14 1.39 -7.25
CA LEU A 47 -0.80 1.32 -5.82
C LEU A 47 -0.19 -0.05 -5.45
N VAL A 48 -0.72 -1.15 -5.99
CA VAL A 48 -0.15 -2.49 -5.75
C VAL A 48 1.24 -2.63 -6.36
N LYS A 49 1.44 -2.17 -7.59
CA LYS A 49 2.75 -2.18 -8.27
C LYS A 49 3.79 -1.36 -7.51
N HIS A 50 3.41 -0.19 -7.03
CA HIS A 50 4.27 0.68 -6.23
C HIS A 50 4.72 -0.01 -4.94
N VAL A 51 3.77 -0.52 -4.14
CA VAL A 51 4.11 -1.13 -2.84
C VAL A 51 4.96 -2.39 -3.02
N ALA A 52 4.74 -3.18 -4.08
CA ALA A 52 5.64 -4.30 -4.40
C ALA A 52 7.09 -3.85 -4.63
N SER A 53 7.28 -2.73 -5.31
CA SER A 53 8.60 -2.14 -5.58
C SER A 53 9.24 -1.61 -4.29
N VAL A 54 8.46 -0.93 -3.45
CA VAL A 54 8.88 -0.41 -2.14
C VAL A 54 9.37 -1.54 -1.23
N GLU A 55 8.62 -2.65 -1.16
CA GLU A 55 9.01 -3.81 -0.36
C GLU A 55 10.33 -4.42 -0.83
N LEU A 56 10.46 -4.68 -2.13
CA LEU A 56 11.67 -5.27 -2.71
C LEU A 56 12.92 -4.41 -2.48
N GLY A 57 12.80 -3.09 -2.63
CA GLY A 57 13.91 -2.19 -2.36
C GLY A 57 14.28 -2.13 -0.88
N TYR A 58 13.31 -1.82 0.00
CA TYR A 58 13.60 -1.54 1.41
C TYR A 58 13.91 -2.82 2.20
N LEU A 59 13.34 -3.96 1.84
CA LEU A 59 13.51 -5.23 2.57
C LEU A 59 14.33 -6.26 1.78
N GLY A 60 14.80 -5.92 0.58
CA GLY A 60 15.77 -6.71 -0.19
C GLY A 60 17.08 -5.96 -0.39
N ASP A 61 17.10 -5.04 -1.35
CA ASP A 61 18.32 -4.35 -1.81
C ASP A 61 19.06 -3.64 -0.68
N THR A 62 18.30 -2.98 0.21
CA THR A 62 18.83 -2.25 1.38
C THR A 62 19.70 -3.14 2.28
N PHE A 63 19.46 -4.45 2.32
CA PHE A 63 20.19 -5.41 3.14
C PHE A 63 21.09 -6.33 2.33
N GLY A 64 21.40 -5.97 1.08
CA GLY A 64 22.23 -6.79 0.19
C GLY A 64 21.58 -8.12 -0.19
N ARG A 65 20.24 -8.15 -0.23
CA ARG A 65 19.44 -9.33 -0.56
C ARG A 65 18.55 -9.01 -1.76
N PRO A 66 19.08 -8.80 -2.97
CA PRO A 66 18.25 -8.51 -4.13
C PRO A 66 17.30 -9.67 -4.41
N SER A 67 16.07 -9.38 -4.82
CA SER A 67 15.07 -10.42 -5.15
C SER A 67 15.32 -11.11 -6.48
N GLY A 68 16.04 -10.45 -7.39
CA GLY A 68 16.22 -10.90 -8.76
C GLY A 68 15.02 -10.61 -9.68
N GLU A 69 13.97 -9.95 -9.17
CA GLU A 69 12.87 -9.45 -10.00
C GLU A 69 13.38 -8.30 -10.88
N HIS A 70 12.96 -8.29 -12.14
CA HIS A 70 13.27 -7.21 -13.07
C HIS A 70 12.20 -6.13 -12.95
N LEU A 71 12.59 -4.93 -12.49
CA LEU A 71 11.70 -3.80 -12.20
C LEU A 71 12.10 -2.58 -13.06
N PRO A 72 11.83 -2.58 -14.38
CA PRO A 72 12.31 -1.53 -15.29
C PRO A 72 11.79 -0.12 -14.94
N TRP A 73 10.70 -0.02 -14.18
CA TRP A 73 10.09 1.23 -13.73
C TRP A 73 10.79 1.87 -12.51
N VAL A 74 11.78 1.22 -11.90
CA VAL A 74 12.62 1.82 -10.84
C VAL A 74 14.08 2.00 -11.26
N GLU A 75 14.41 1.70 -12.52
CA GLU A 75 15.75 1.88 -13.06
C GLU A 75 16.07 3.36 -13.29
N GLU A 76 17.37 3.66 -13.39
CA GLU A 76 17.82 5.01 -13.70
C GLU A 76 17.27 5.45 -15.08
N GLY A 77 16.56 6.58 -15.10
CA GLY A 77 15.94 7.11 -16.31
C GLY A 77 14.52 6.59 -16.58
N ALA A 78 13.94 5.79 -15.68
CA ALA A 78 12.51 5.49 -15.71
C ALA A 78 11.67 6.77 -15.62
N GLU A 79 10.47 6.74 -16.21
CA GLU A 79 9.52 7.85 -16.14
C GLU A 79 9.07 8.10 -14.69
N ASP A 80 8.85 9.37 -14.36
CA ASP A 80 8.23 9.74 -13.08
C ASP A 80 6.88 9.03 -12.92
N ASN A 81 6.68 8.39 -11.76
CA ASN A 81 5.49 7.59 -11.44
C ASN A 81 5.28 6.31 -12.30
N ALA A 82 6.31 5.79 -12.97
CA ALA A 82 6.22 4.53 -13.72
C ALA A 82 5.82 3.33 -12.84
N ASP A 83 6.13 3.38 -11.54
CA ASP A 83 5.75 2.38 -10.54
C ASP A 83 4.28 2.52 -10.07
N MET A 84 3.66 3.67 -10.29
CA MET A 84 2.25 3.96 -10.03
C MET A 84 1.34 3.69 -11.26
N TRP A 85 1.91 3.14 -12.33
CA TRP A 85 1.22 2.87 -13.58
C TRP A 85 1.47 1.43 -14.06
N ALA A 86 0.40 0.62 -14.07
CA ALA A 86 0.40 -0.67 -14.76
C ALA A 86 -0.07 -0.46 -16.22
N THR A 87 0.85 -0.65 -17.16
CA THR A 87 0.62 -0.49 -18.61
C THR A 87 -0.40 -1.52 -19.12
N ALA A 88 -0.90 -1.31 -20.34
CA ALA A 88 -1.86 -2.23 -20.96
C ALA A 88 -1.30 -3.66 -21.17
N ASP A 89 0.02 -3.79 -21.28
CA ASP A 89 0.72 -5.07 -21.48
C ASP A 89 1.04 -5.79 -20.15
N GLU A 90 0.94 -5.10 -19.01
CA GLU A 90 1.11 -5.68 -17.69
C GLU A 90 -0.26 -6.12 -17.15
N SER A 91 -0.53 -7.42 -17.07
CA SER A 91 -1.78 -7.96 -16.54
C SER A 91 -1.92 -7.75 -15.03
N ARG A 92 -3.14 -7.73 -14.52
CA ARG A 92 -3.39 -7.64 -13.07
C ARG A 92 -2.73 -8.80 -12.33
N GLU A 93 -2.81 -10.00 -12.88
CA GLU A 93 -2.23 -11.21 -12.31
C GLU A 93 -0.71 -11.13 -12.24
N GLN A 94 -0.06 -10.48 -13.21
CA GLN A 94 1.38 -10.25 -13.17
C GLN A 94 1.76 -9.32 -12.01
N ILE A 95 1.01 -8.22 -11.82
CA ILE A 95 1.26 -7.25 -10.74
C ILE A 95 0.97 -7.87 -9.36
N VAL A 96 -0.16 -8.56 -9.20
CA VAL A 96 -0.50 -9.27 -7.95
C VAL A 96 0.51 -10.38 -7.68
N GLY A 97 0.91 -11.13 -8.71
CA GLY A 97 1.95 -12.16 -8.60
C GLY A 97 3.30 -11.58 -8.19
N LEU A 98 3.69 -10.41 -8.72
CA LEU A 98 4.88 -9.69 -8.28
C LEU A 98 4.77 -9.31 -6.80
N TYR A 99 3.62 -8.80 -6.37
CA TYR A 99 3.45 -8.39 -4.98
C TYR A 99 3.55 -9.57 -4.02
N HIS A 100 2.97 -10.73 -4.34
CA HIS A 100 3.16 -11.96 -3.56
C HIS A 100 4.63 -12.41 -3.49
N ARG A 101 5.39 -12.31 -4.58
CA ARG A 101 6.83 -12.62 -4.56
C ARG A 101 7.61 -11.61 -3.72
N ALA A 102 7.24 -10.34 -3.76
CA ALA A 102 7.79 -9.30 -2.89
C ALA A 102 7.52 -9.64 -1.41
N TRP A 103 6.31 -10.06 -1.05
CA TRP A 103 5.96 -10.46 0.31
C TRP A 103 6.83 -11.60 0.82
N ALA A 104 6.92 -12.68 0.04
CA ALA A 104 7.71 -13.85 0.42
C ALA A 104 9.20 -13.49 0.59
N HIS A 105 9.70 -12.61 -0.27
CA HIS A 105 11.08 -12.12 -0.19
C HIS A 105 11.31 -11.26 1.07
N SER A 106 10.43 -10.29 1.32
CA SER A 106 10.44 -9.44 2.51
C SER A 106 10.40 -10.26 3.80
N ASP A 107 9.50 -11.24 3.88
CA ASP A 107 9.34 -12.10 5.05
C ASP A 107 10.58 -12.96 5.29
N ALA A 108 11.21 -13.46 4.22
CA ALA A 108 12.47 -14.19 4.31
C ALA A 108 13.60 -13.30 4.85
N THR A 109 13.66 -12.02 4.45
CA THR A 109 14.64 -11.07 5.00
C THR A 109 14.38 -10.77 6.48
N ILE A 110 13.13 -10.47 6.85
CA ILE A 110 12.72 -10.20 8.24
C ILE A 110 13.00 -11.41 9.13
N GLY A 111 12.75 -12.62 8.64
CA GLY A 111 13.04 -13.86 9.35
C GLY A 111 14.54 -14.08 9.57
N ALA A 112 15.37 -13.85 8.54
CA ALA A 112 16.79 -14.16 8.55
C ALA A 112 17.68 -13.18 9.34
N LEU A 113 17.29 -11.90 9.42
CA LEU A 113 18.16 -10.84 9.97
C LEU A 113 17.70 -10.37 11.36
N ALA A 114 18.61 -9.91 12.20
CA ALA A 114 18.26 -9.26 13.47
C ALA A 114 17.66 -7.86 13.20
N LEU A 115 16.74 -7.39 14.06
CA LEU A 115 16.05 -6.11 13.87
C LEU A 115 16.99 -4.89 13.90
N ASP A 116 18.16 -5.00 14.53
CA ASP A 116 19.20 -3.98 14.58
C ASP A 116 20.24 -4.11 13.44
N THR A 117 20.08 -5.08 12.53
CA THR A 117 20.94 -5.22 11.34
C THR A 117 20.93 -3.93 10.54
N ALA A 118 22.12 -3.38 10.29
CA ALA A 118 22.28 -2.18 9.49
C ALA A 118 22.14 -2.51 7.99
N GLY A 119 21.40 -1.69 7.27
CA GLY A 119 21.26 -1.68 5.83
C GLY A 119 21.59 -0.31 5.25
N ARG A 120 21.77 -0.26 3.92
CA ARG A 120 22.07 0.94 3.16
C ARG A 120 21.06 1.11 2.03
N VAL A 121 20.22 2.13 2.09
CA VAL A 121 19.18 2.42 1.10
C VAL A 121 19.81 3.00 -0.18
N PRO A 122 19.82 2.27 -1.31
CA PRO A 122 20.61 2.65 -2.49
C PRO A 122 20.23 3.99 -3.13
N TRP A 123 18.97 4.39 -3.04
CA TRP A 123 18.44 5.62 -3.66
C TRP A 123 18.41 6.83 -2.72
N TRP A 124 18.93 6.70 -1.49
CA TRP A 124 19.04 7.83 -0.57
C TRP A 124 20.40 8.54 -0.69
N PRO A 125 20.50 9.83 -0.32
CA PRO A 125 21.78 10.51 -0.24
C PRO A 125 22.74 9.76 0.69
N SER A 126 23.98 9.55 0.27
CA SER A 126 24.99 8.69 0.95
C SER A 126 25.28 9.04 2.41
N HIS A 127 24.97 10.25 2.85
CA HIS A 127 25.14 10.71 4.23
C HIS A 127 23.91 10.44 5.13
N ARG A 128 22.84 9.85 4.58
CA ARG A 128 21.58 9.54 5.27
C ARG A 128 21.02 8.16 4.94
N ASP A 129 21.73 7.35 4.15
CA ASP A 129 21.26 6.08 3.60
C ASP A 129 21.28 4.89 4.59
N GLN A 130 21.80 5.07 5.81
CA GLN A 130 21.87 4.01 6.80
C GLN A 130 20.58 3.89 7.63
N VAL A 131 20.05 2.67 7.68
CA VAL A 131 18.85 2.33 8.47
C VAL A 131 19.04 0.97 9.16
N THR A 132 18.31 0.71 10.23
CA THR A 132 18.18 -0.65 10.78
C THR A 132 17.05 -1.40 10.08
N LEU A 133 17.05 -2.73 10.14
CA LEU A 133 15.92 -3.55 9.67
C LEU A 133 14.61 -3.14 10.32
N HIS A 134 14.60 -2.89 11.62
CA HIS A 134 13.43 -2.36 12.33
C HIS A 134 12.90 -1.07 11.69
N HIS A 135 13.79 -0.10 11.40
CA HIS A 135 13.37 1.14 10.74
C HIS A 135 12.79 0.84 9.36
N ALA A 136 13.48 0.03 8.55
CA ALA A 136 13.03 -0.31 7.19
C ALA A 136 11.63 -0.97 7.20
N VAL A 137 11.39 -1.92 8.11
CA VAL A 137 10.08 -2.58 8.23
C VAL A 137 9.00 -1.60 8.68
N VAL A 138 9.26 -0.76 9.69
CA VAL A 138 8.30 0.28 10.13
C VAL A 138 7.98 1.25 9.00
N ARG A 139 8.98 1.63 8.20
CA ARG A 139 8.78 2.48 7.02
C ARG A 139 7.86 1.82 6.00
N VAL A 140 8.10 0.56 5.66
CA VAL A 140 7.28 -0.20 4.71
C VAL A 140 5.85 -0.38 5.22
N ILE A 141 5.66 -0.66 6.51
CA ILE A 141 4.33 -0.73 7.14
C ILE A 141 3.60 0.62 6.99
N ALA A 142 4.26 1.73 7.33
CA ALA A 142 3.67 3.06 7.26
C ALA A 142 3.31 3.45 5.82
N ASP A 143 4.14 3.07 4.85
CA ASP A 143 3.92 3.31 3.43
C ASP A 143 2.73 2.48 2.90
N THR A 144 2.72 1.17 3.19
CA THR A 144 1.66 0.26 2.76
C THR A 144 0.30 0.65 3.34
N HIS A 145 0.23 0.98 4.64
CA HIS A 145 -1.02 1.46 5.26
C HIS A 145 -1.48 2.81 4.70
N ARG A 146 -0.56 3.71 4.34
CA ARG A 146 -0.92 4.96 3.66
C ARG A 146 -1.57 4.67 2.30
N HIS A 147 -1.01 3.75 1.52
CA HIS A 147 -1.56 3.37 0.23
C HIS A 147 -2.84 2.54 0.35
N ALA A 148 -3.00 1.71 1.39
CA ALA A 148 -4.27 1.06 1.70
C ALA A 148 -5.37 2.08 2.00
N GLY A 149 -5.08 3.13 2.78
CA GLY A 149 -6.02 4.23 3.02
C GLY A 149 -6.38 5.02 1.76
N HIS A 150 -5.44 5.21 0.82
CA HIS A 150 -5.78 5.74 -0.51
C HIS A 150 -6.73 4.79 -1.25
N ALA A 151 -6.42 3.49 -1.24
CA ALA A 151 -7.20 2.46 -1.91
C ALA A 151 -8.62 2.32 -1.33
N ASP A 152 -8.82 2.58 -0.03
CA ASP A 152 -10.15 2.64 0.59
C ASP A 152 -11.06 3.65 -0.12
N ILE A 153 -10.59 4.89 -0.25
CA ILE A 153 -11.35 5.98 -0.89
C ILE A 153 -11.55 5.70 -2.37
N LEU A 154 -10.52 5.20 -3.06
CA LEU A 154 -10.63 4.87 -4.48
C LEU A 154 -11.66 3.77 -4.72
N ARG A 155 -11.68 2.74 -3.86
CA ARG A 155 -12.64 1.65 -3.97
C ARG A 155 -14.07 2.11 -3.70
N GLU A 156 -14.27 2.91 -2.65
CA GLU A 156 -15.58 3.49 -2.34
C GLU A 156 -16.13 4.32 -3.53
N LEU A 157 -15.26 5.05 -4.25
CA LEU A 157 -15.65 5.82 -5.44
C LEU A 157 -15.99 4.96 -6.67
N ILE A 158 -15.55 3.70 -6.72
CA ILE A 158 -15.85 2.78 -7.84
C ILE A 158 -17.22 2.12 -7.64
N ASP A 159 -17.40 1.43 -6.51
CA ASP A 159 -18.55 0.55 -6.28
C ASP A 159 -19.18 0.70 -4.89
N GLY A 160 -18.70 1.65 -4.07
CA GLY A 160 -19.18 1.88 -2.71
C GLY A 160 -18.68 0.87 -1.69
N ALA A 161 -17.78 -0.07 -2.05
CA ALA A 161 -17.23 -1.00 -1.08
C ALA A 161 -16.26 -0.28 -0.12
N VAL A 162 -16.48 -0.48 1.18
CA VAL A 162 -15.74 0.13 2.29
C VAL A 162 -15.22 -0.95 3.22
N GLY A 163 -14.13 -0.67 3.95
CA GLY A 163 -13.62 -1.60 4.95
C GLY A 163 -12.12 -1.67 5.09
N MET A 164 -11.68 -2.33 6.16
CA MET A 164 -10.29 -2.74 6.36
C MET A 164 -9.97 -4.06 5.63
N ASN A 165 -10.94 -4.97 5.52
CA ASN A 165 -10.83 -6.22 4.75
C ASN A 165 -12.23 -6.78 4.41
N GLU A 166 -12.29 -7.88 3.66
CA GLU A 166 -13.54 -8.55 3.24
C GLU A 166 -14.52 -8.87 4.38
N ASN A 167 -14.02 -9.05 5.61
CA ASN A 167 -14.80 -9.46 6.77
C ASN A 167 -14.96 -8.34 7.82
N ASN A 168 -14.44 -7.14 7.54
CA ASN A 168 -14.44 -6.03 8.47
C ASN A 168 -14.54 -4.70 7.72
N ASP A 169 -15.77 -4.19 7.63
CA ASP A 169 -16.04 -2.86 7.08
C ASP A 169 -15.55 -1.72 7.98
N SER A 170 -15.31 -1.97 9.27
CA SER A 170 -14.99 -0.94 10.26
C SER A 170 -15.97 0.25 10.24
N MET A 171 -17.21 0.00 9.81
CA MET A 171 -18.26 1.01 9.70
C MET A 171 -19.33 0.78 10.77
N PRO A 172 -19.92 1.86 11.30
CA PRO A 172 -21.15 1.77 12.08
C PRO A 172 -22.25 1.05 11.28
N PRO A 173 -23.11 0.25 11.93
CA PRO A 173 -24.24 -0.36 11.23
C PRO A 173 -25.17 0.73 10.68
N GLY A 174 -25.56 0.60 9.41
CA GLY A 174 -26.45 1.54 8.74
C GLY A 174 -26.85 1.07 7.35
N ASP A 175 -28.07 1.42 6.93
CA ASP A 175 -28.53 1.25 5.55
C ASP A 175 -28.19 2.49 4.69
N THR A 176 -28.43 2.39 3.38
CA THR A 176 -28.15 3.48 2.43
C THR A 176 -28.82 4.80 2.83
N ALA A 177 -30.07 4.76 3.29
CA ALA A 177 -30.83 5.95 3.67
C ALA A 177 -30.23 6.62 4.92
N SER A 178 -29.77 5.84 5.89
CA SER A 178 -29.09 6.34 7.07
C SER A 178 -27.76 7.03 6.73
N TRP A 179 -27.00 6.46 5.78
CA TRP A 179 -25.74 7.04 5.29
C TRP A 179 -25.95 8.31 4.47
N GLU A 180 -26.99 8.38 3.63
CA GLU A 180 -27.38 9.61 2.94
C GLU A 180 -27.75 10.73 3.92
N LYS A 181 -28.54 10.42 4.94
CA LYS A 181 -28.88 11.37 6.00
C LYS A 181 -27.64 11.86 6.74
N HIS A 182 -26.72 10.94 7.07
CA HIS A 182 -25.46 11.30 7.72
C HIS A 182 -24.61 12.21 6.84
N ARG A 183 -24.41 11.86 5.56
CA ARG A 183 -23.67 12.67 4.59
C ARG A 183 -24.22 14.09 4.47
N ASN A 184 -25.54 14.23 4.33
CA ASN A 184 -26.20 15.54 4.24
C ASN A 184 -25.99 16.38 5.51
N ARG A 185 -25.97 15.74 6.68
CA ARG A 185 -25.66 16.41 7.95
C ARG A 185 -24.21 16.89 8.00
N VAL A 186 -23.25 16.10 7.52
CA VAL A 186 -21.83 16.48 7.45
C VAL A 186 -21.64 17.67 6.49
N GLU A 187 -22.25 17.62 5.31
CA GLU A 187 -22.23 18.71 4.33
C GLU A 187 -22.83 20.01 4.89
N GLN A 188 -23.99 19.93 5.53
CA GLN A 188 -24.62 21.10 6.13
C GLN A 188 -23.73 21.75 7.20
N ALA A 189 -23.09 20.94 8.05
CA ALA A 189 -22.15 21.45 9.06
C ALA A 189 -20.94 22.16 8.42
N ALA A 190 -20.44 21.64 7.30
CA ALA A 190 -19.34 22.30 6.56
C ALA A 190 -19.75 23.67 6.00
N ARG A 191 -20.97 23.78 5.44
CA ARG A 191 -21.52 25.05 4.93
C ARG A 191 -21.75 26.08 6.02
N GLU A 192 -22.25 25.64 7.18
CA GLU A 192 -22.44 26.51 8.34
C GLU A 192 -21.10 27.04 8.87
N ALA A 193 -20.06 26.19 8.89
CA ALA A 193 -18.72 26.58 9.32
C ALA A 193 -18.06 27.61 8.37
N ASP A 194 -18.35 27.56 7.07
CA ASP A 194 -17.88 28.55 6.08
C ASP A 194 -18.61 29.91 6.20
N GLY A 195 -19.67 29.98 7.01
CA GLY A 195 -20.42 31.22 7.27
C GLY A 195 -21.67 31.39 6.42
N GLY A 196 -22.23 30.31 5.87
CA GLY A 196 -23.54 30.30 5.21
C GLY A 196 -23.65 31.26 4.03
N ARG A 197 -23.13 30.85 2.87
CA ARG A 197 -23.63 31.36 1.58
C ARG A 197 -24.64 30.39 0.99
#